data_AF-A0A926R182-F1
#
_entry.id   AF-A0A926R182-F1
#
_cell.length_a   1.000
_cell.length_b   1.000
_cell.length_c   1.000
_cell.angle_alpha   90.00
_cell.angle_beta   90.00
_cell.angle_gamma   90.00
#
_symmetry.space_group_name_H-M   'P 1'
#
loop_
_entity.id
_entity.type
_entity.pdbx_description
1 polymer ?
#
loop_
_entity_poly.entity_id
_entity_poly.type
_entity_poly.pdbx_seq_one_letter_code
_entity_poly.pdbx_strand_id
1 'polypeptide(L)'
;MAQAAHRATGVLGIGSLALHVIAKIEYGRAAPAAVVPFADPHQRFLAGLGALALWLMVAAAVTGAARSAFVARRHPGRWRLLHGVAYLGWCSSLVHGLKAGQPESSPWVTAGYGACLLAVVVVPVWRAVRRAGAGTDDRFGVDWTLCDGHGLCAGMVPELIRIGPDGYPFVSTSPIPPYLAARAQAAARRCPTLALRVEGIRSGR
;
A
#
# COMPACT_ATOMS: atom_id res chain seq x y z
N MET A 1 0.05 12.27 -5.02
CA MET A 1 0.45 11.35 -6.12
C MET A 1 0.58 9.89 -5.66
N ALA A 2 1.30 9.59 -4.56
CA ALA A 2 1.49 8.21 -4.09
C ALA A 2 0.18 7.41 -3.88
N GLN A 3 -0.87 8.03 -3.32
CA GLN A 3 -2.14 7.34 -3.08
C GLN A 3 -2.92 7.01 -4.37
N ALA A 4 -2.91 7.92 -5.34
CA ALA A 4 -3.52 7.68 -6.66
C ALA A 4 -2.77 6.59 -7.42
N ALA A 5 -1.42 6.61 -7.36
CA ALA A 5 -0.58 5.56 -7.92
C ALA A 5 -0.90 4.20 -7.29
N HIS A 6 -0.95 4.10 -5.95
CA HIS A 6 -1.30 2.86 -5.26
C HIS A 6 -2.66 2.30 -5.70
N ARG A 7 -3.69 3.16 -5.80
CA ARG A 7 -5.01 2.76 -6.28
C ARG A 7 -4.97 2.26 -7.73
N ALA A 8 -4.29 2.99 -8.62
CA ALA A 8 -4.15 2.61 -10.01
C ALA A 8 -3.43 1.26 -10.16
N THR A 9 -2.31 1.08 -9.46
CA THR A 9 -1.57 -0.18 -9.45
C THR A 9 -2.39 -1.32 -8.84
N GLY A 10 -3.20 -1.05 -7.82
CA GLY A 10 -4.13 -2.02 -7.24
C GLY A 10 -5.18 -2.49 -8.26
N VAL A 11 -5.83 -1.56 -8.97
CA VAL A 11 -6.82 -1.89 -10.01
C VAL A 11 -6.19 -2.69 -11.15
N LEU A 12 -5.04 -2.24 -11.65
CA LEU A 12 -4.29 -2.95 -12.69
C LEU A 12 -3.88 -4.35 -12.23
N GLY A 13 -3.44 -4.49 -10.98
CA GLY A 13 -3.07 -5.78 -10.38
C GLY A 13 -4.25 -6.74 -10.29
N ILE A 14 -5.42 -6.28 -9.84
CA ILE A 14 -6.65 -7.11 -9.78
C ILE A 14 -7.11 -7.51 -11.18
N GLY A 15 -7.09 -6.58 -12.15
CA GLY A 15 -7.45 -6.87 -13.54
C GLY A 15 -6.52 -7.90 -14.18
N SER A 16 -5.20 -7.74 -13.98
CA SER A 16 -4.20 -8.70 -14.44
C SER A 16 -4.37 -10.08 -13.80
N LEU A 17 -4.70 -10.15 -12.51
CA LEU A 17 -4.99 -11.40 -11.80
C LEU A 17 -6.22 -12.11 -12.37
N ALA A 18 -7.30 -11.37 -12.64
CA ALA A 18 -8.50 -11.94 -13.25
C ALA A 18 -8.17 -12.52 -14.64
N LEU A 19 -7.46 -11.76 -15.48
CA LEU A 19 -7.02 -12.22 -16.80
C LEU A 19 -6.14 -13.48 -16.70
N HIS A 20 -5.21 -13.52 -15.74
CA HIS A 20 -4.35 -14.68 -15.51
C HIS A 20 -5.17 -15.95 -15.21
N VAL A 21 -6.13 -15.87 -14.29
CA VAL A 21 -6.98 -17.01 -13.91
C VAL A 21 -7.86 -17.46 -15.08
N ILE A 22 -8.52 -16.51 -15.76
CA ILE A 22 -9.37 -16.79 -16.92
C ILE A 22 -8.55 -17.48 -18.01
N ALA A 23 -7.40 -16.92 -18.39
CA ALA A 23 -6.55 -17.52 -19.40
C ALA A 23 -6.10 -18.94 -19.04
N LYS A 24 -5.78 -19.21 -17.76
CA LYS A 24 -5.41 -20.57 -17.32
C LYS A 24 -6.56 -21.57 -17.49
N ILE A 25 -7.81 -21.15 -17.24
CA ILE A 25 -8.99 -22.01 -17.39
C ILE A 25 -9.32 -22.23 -18.87
N GLU A 26 -9.43 -21.15 -19.65
CA GLU A 26 -9.79 -21.20 -21.07
C GLU A 26 -8.78 -21.98 -21.92
N TYR A 27 -7.49 -21.83 -21.64
CA TYR A 27 -6.44 -22.62 -22.33
C TYR A 27 -6.24 -24.02 -21.74
N GLY A 28 -7.14 -24.50 -20.87
CA GLY A 28 -7.11 -25.86 -20.31
C GLY A 28 -5.91 -26.15 -19.41
N ARG A 29 -5.25 -25.12 -18.88
CA ARG A 29 -4.09 -25.25 -17.98
C ARG A 29 -4.45 -25.33 -16.50
N ALA A 30 -5.71 -25.10 -16.15
CA ALA A 30 -6.27 -25.27 -14.82
C ALA A 30 -7.77 -25.60 -14.93
N ALA A 31 -8.28 -26.46 -14.04
CA ALA A 31 -9.71 -26.67 -13.92
C ALA A 31 -10.37 -25.46 -13.22
N PRO A 32 -11.68 -25.20 -13.44
CA PRO A 32 -12.41 -24.17 -12.70
C PRO A 32 -12.32 -24.34 -11.17
N ALA A 33 -12.23 -25.58 -10.68
CA ALA A 33 -12.04 -25.90 -9.27
C ALA A 33 -10.72 -25.34 -8.68
N ALA A 34 -9.74 -24.97 -9.52
CA ALA A 34 -8.46 -24.44 -9.08
C ALA A 34 -8.56 -23.06 -8.38
N VAL A 35 -9.72 -22.38 -8.42
CA VAL A 35 -9.97 -21.17 -7.63
C VAL A 35 -10.31 -21.49 -6.17
N VAL A 36 -10.62 -22.75 -5.86
CA VAL A 36 -10.85 -23.23 -4.50
C VAL A 36 -9.51 -23.69 -3.92
N PRO A 37 -9.04 -23.11 -2.81
CA PRO A 37 -7.76 -23.50 -2.21
C PRO A 37 -7.66 -25.00 -1.98
N PHE A 38 -6.60 -25.60 -2.52
CA PHE A 38 -6.24 -27.01 -2.35
C PHE A 38 -7.23 -28.03 -2.95
N ALA A 39 -8.16 -27.60 -3.80
CA ALA A 39 -9.12 -28.48 -4.46
C ALA A 39 -8.57 -29.21 -5.69
N ASP A 40 -7.45 -28.73 -6.27
CA ASP A 40 -6.83 -29.36 -7.44
C ASP A 40 -6.16 -30.70 -7.07
N PRO A 41 -6.54 -31.82 -7.71
CA PRO A 41 -5.98 -33.14 -7.39
C PRO A 41 -4.55 -33.35 -7.91
N HIS A 42 -4.11 -32.60 -8.92
CA HIS A 42 -2.81 -32.78 -9.57
C HIS A 42 -1.72 -31.86 -9.00
N GLN A 43 -2.07 -30.63 -8.62
CA GLN A 43 -1.14 -29.65 -8.06
C GLN A 43 -1.67 -29.02 -6.76
N ARG A 44 -2.19 -29.87 -5.86
CA ARG A 44 -2.88 -29.50 -4.63
C ARG A 44 -2.25 -28.33 -3.86
N PHE A 45 -0.95 -28.40 -3.58
CA PHE A 45 -0.26 -27.36 -2.80
C PHE A 45 0.08 -26.10 -3.60
N LEU A 46 0.73 -26.25 -4.76
CA LEU A 46 1.16 -25.10 -5.57
C LEU A 46 -0.03 -24.34 -6.17
N ALA A 47 -1.02 -25.04 -6.73
CA ALA A 47 -2.26 -24.40 -7.19
C ALA A 47 -3.06 -23.83 -6.02
N GLY A 48 -3.06 -24.51 -4.87
CA GLY A 48 -3.70 -24.04 -3.64
C GLY A 48 -3.13 -22.71 -3.12
N LEU A 49 -1.81 -22.49 -3.22
CA LEU A 49 -1.19 -21.20 -2.90
C LEU A 49 -1.63 -20.07 -3.86
N GLY A 50 -1.85 -20.40 -5.15
CA GLY A 50 -2.41 -19.46 -6.13
C GLY A 50 -3.85 -19.06 -5.79
N ALA A 51 -4.69 -20.06 -5.46
CA ALA A 51 -6.06 -19.83 -5.01
C ALA A 51 -6.14 -19.04 -3.70
N LEU A 52 -5.28 -19.35 -2.73
CA LEU A 52 -5.19 -18.60 -1.48
C LEU A 52 -4.79 -17.14 -1.75
N ALA A 53 -3.79 -16.92 -2.61
CA ALA A 53 -3.37 -15.58 -3.01
C ALA A 53 -4.50 -14.79 -3.69
N LEU A 54 -5.27 -15.45 -4.58
CA LEU A 54 -6.44 -14.87 -5.23
C LEU A 54 -7.44 -14.34 -4.19
N TRP A 55 -7.86 -15.16 -3.24
CA TRP A 55 -8.83 -14.76 -2.22
C TRP A 55 -8.29 -13.69 -1.26
N LEU A 56 -7.02 -13.76 -0.88
CA LEU A 56 -6.39 -12.71 -0.06
C LEU A 56 -6.32 -11.38 -0.80
N MET A 57 -6.08 -11.39 -2.11
CA MET A 57 -6.05 -10.17 -2.92
C MET A 57 -7.45 -9.59 -3.16
N VAL A 58 -8.47 -10.46 -3.31
CA VAL A 58 -9.88 -10.04 -3.32
C VAL A 58 -10.27 -9.41 -1.98
N ALA A 59 -9.91 -10.03 -0.85
CA ALA A 59 -10.16 -9.46 0.48
C ALA A 59 -9.44 -8.12 0.67
N ALA A 60 -8.20 -7.98 0.19
CA ALA A 60 -7.47 -6.72 0.19
C ALA A 60 -8.17 -5.63 -0.66
N ALA A 61 -8.67 -5.99 -1.85
CA ALA A 61 -9.42 -5.07 -2.71
C ALA A 61 -10.74 -4.61 -2.06
N VAL A 62 -11.51 -5.55 -1.50
CA VAL A 62 -12.76 -5.27 -0.79
C VAL A 62 -12.52 -4.38 0.43
N THR A 63 -11.51 -4.69 1.25
CA THR A 63 -11.15 -3.88 2.43
C THR A 63 -10.59 -2.50 2.03
N GLY A 64 -9.92 -2.39 0.89
CA GLY A 64 -9.49 -1.11 0.31
C GLY A 64 -10.67 -0.25 -0.13
N ALA A 65 -11.66 -0.84 -0.82
CA ALA A 65 -12.89 -0.15 -1.22
C ALA A 65 -13.78 0.23 -0.02
N ALA A 66 -13.90 -0.66 0.96
CA ALA A 66 -14.67 -0.45 2.19
C ALA A 66 -13.97 0.43 3.23
N ARG A 67 -12.80 0.98 2.93
CA ARG A 67 -11.97 1.73 3.88
C ARG A 67 -12.74 2.85 4.60
N SER A 68 -13.56 3.62 3.86
CA SER A 68 -14.35 4.71 4.42
C SER A 68 -15.33 4.25 5.51
N ALA A 69 -15.88 3.03 5.39
CA ALA A 69 -16.76 2.44 6.38
C ALA A 69 -16.03 2.09 7.70
N PHE A 70 -14.77 1.64 7.61
CA PHE A 70 -13.95 1.36 8.81
C PHE A 70 -13.54 2.63 9.54
N VAL A 71 -13.29 3.71 8.81
CA VAL A 71 -12.99 5.03 9.38
C VAL A 71 -14.24 5.60 10.08
N ALA A 72 -15.41 5.53 9.43
CA ALA A 72 -16.67 5.98 10.00
C ALA A 72 -17.02 5.25 11.31
N ARG A 73 -16.69 3.95 11.40
CA ARG A 73 -16.91 3.13 12.61
C ARG A 73 -15.77 3.16 13.63
N ARG A 74 -14.78 4.07 13.47
CA ARG A 74 -13.61 4.24 14.37
C ARG A 74 -12.77 2.97 14.59
N HIS A 75 -12.61 2.13 13.57
CA HIS A 75 -11.75 0.93 13.64
C HIS A 75 -10.59 0.91 12.62
N PRO A 76 -9.72 1.94 12.59
CA PRO A 76 -8.63 2.02 11.61
C PRO A 76 -7.60 0.89 11.76
N GLY A 77 -7.32 0.44 12.99
CA GLY A 77 -6.40 -0.68 13.24
C GLY A 77 -6.87 -2.00 12.65
N ARG A 78 -8.18 -2.28 12.69
CA ARG A 78 -8.77 -3.48 12.07
C ARG A 78 -8.67 -3.42 10.55
N TRP A 79 -8.90 -2.25 9.97
CA TRP A 79 -8.68 -2.05 8.53
C TRP A 79 -7.23 -2.33 8.14
N ARG A 80 -6.24 -1.80 8.88
CA ARG A 80 -4.81 -2.06 8.63
C ARG A 80 -4.47 -3.54 8.69
N LEU A 81 -4.97 -4.24 9.70
CA LEU A 81 -4.75 -5.68 9.84
C LEU A 81 -5.35 -6.44 8.65
N LEU A 82 -6.62 -6.17 8.33
CA LEU A 82 -7.34 -6.86 7.26
C LEU A 82 -6.78 -6.54 5.88
N HIS A 83 -6.42 -5.29 5.61
CA HIS A 83 -5.81 -4.90 4.34
C HIS A 83 -4.36 -5.40 4.25
N GLY A 84 -3.65 -5.46 5.39
CA GLY A 84 -2.29 -5.96 5.50
C GLY A 84 -2.13 -7.45 5.13
N VAL A 85 -3.20 -8.25 5.12
CA VAL A 85 -3.14 -9.63 4.65
C VAL A 85 -2.74 -9.74 3.16
N ALA A 86 -2.79 -8.63 2.41
CA ALA A 86 -2.25 -8.52 1.06
C ALA A 86 -0.77 -8.96 0.99
N TYR A 87 0.03 -8.72 2.04
CA TYR A 87 1.42 -9.19 2.10
C TYR A 87 1.52 -10.71 2.10
N LEU A 88 0.61 -11.40 2.81
CA LEU A 88 0.53 -12.87 2.79
C LEU A 88 0.09 -13.37 1.42
N GLY A 89 -0.88 -12.70 0.80
CA GLY A 89 -1.33 -13.01 -0.57
C GLY A 89 -0.19 -12.86 -1.59
N TRP A 90 0.61 -11.81 -1.45
CA TRP A 90 1.78 -11.58 -2.30
C TRP A 90 2.85 -12.66 -2.12
N CYS A 91 3.21 -13.03 -0.87
CA CYS A 91 4.14 -14.12 -0.60
C CYS A 91 3.65 -15.46 -1.19
N SER A 92 2.35 -15.77 -1.01
CA SER A 92 1.73 -16.98 -1.56
C SER A 92 1.77 -16.99 -3.10
N SER A 93 1.47 -15.84 -3.73
CA SER A 93 1.54 -15.66 -5.18
C SER A 93 2.95 -15.83 -5.73
N LEU A 94 3.98 -15.31 -5.05
CA LEU A 94 5.38 -15.50 -5.44
C LEU A 94 5.78 -16.98 -5.46
N VAL A 95 5.42 -17.72 -4.40
CA VAL A 95 5.75 -19.16 -4.32
C VAL A 95 5.01 -19.94 -5.41
N HIS A 96 3.73 -19.65 -5.64
CA HIS A 96 2.96 -20.23 -6.74
C HIS A 96 3.60 -19.92 -8.10
N GLY A 97 3.81 -18.64 -8.42
CA GLY A 97 4.32 -18.20 -9.72
C GLY A 97 5.72 -18.71 -10.05
N LEU A 98 6.61 -18.78 -9.05
CA LEU A 98 7.99 -19.24 -9.24
C LEU A 98 8.11 -20.76 -9.39
N LYS A 99 7.26 -21.53 -8.70
CA LYS A 99 7.39 -23.00 -8.62
C LYS A 99 6.35 -23.78 -9.44
N ALA A 100 5.21 -23.17 -9.78
CA ALA A 100 4.21 -23.82 -10.64
C ALA A 100 4.54 -23.68 -12.14
N GLY A 101 5.44 -22.77 -12.51
CA GLY A 101 6.05 -22.71 -13.84
C GLY A 101 7.14 -23.79 -14.00
N GLN A 102 7.21 -24.38 -15.19
CA GLN A 102 8.08 -25.48 -15.61
C GLN A 102 9.57 -25.38 -15.16
N PRO A 103 10.34 -26.50 -15.18
CA PRO A 103 11.75 -26.58 -14.74
C PRO A 103 12.77 -25.65 -15.44
N GLU A 104 12.34 -24.77 -16.34
CA GLU A 104 13.16 -23.84 -17.12
C GLU A 104 12.71 -22.39 -16.91
N SER A 105 12.53 -21.95 -15.66
CA SER A 105 12.34 -20.52 -15.41
C SER A 105 13.58 -19.77 -15.90
N SER A 106 13.43 -19.05 -17.01
CA SER A 106 14.51 -18.27 -17.62
C SER A 106 15.22 -17.45 -16.53
N PRO A 107 16.55 -17.50 -16.41
CA PRO A 107 17.30 -16.87 -15.32
C PRO A 107 17.01 -15.37 -15.20
N TRP A 108 16.60 -14.73 -16.30
CA TRP A 108 16.15 -13.33 -16.33
C TRP A 108 14.88 -13.07 -15.53
N VAL A 109 13.93 -14.01 -15.51
CA VAL A 109 12.70 -13.92 -14.70
C VAL A 109 13.07 -13.95 -13.22
N THR A 110 13.90 -14.91 -12.81
CA THR A 110 14.36 -15.05 -11.43
C THR A 110 15.18 -13.83 -10.97
N ALA A 111 16.07 -13.31 -11.83
CA ALA A 111 16.83 -12.10 -11.56
C ALA A 111 15.92 -10.86 -11.41
N GLY A 112 14.88 -10.74 -12.25
CA GLY A 112 13.87 -9.69 -12.15
C GLY A 112 13.11 -9.72 -10.82
N TYR A 113 12.66 -10.90 -10.37
CA TYR A 113 12.05 -11.07 -9.05
C TYR A 113 13.03 -10.69 -7.92
N GLY A 114 14.29 -11.11 -8.01
CA GLY A 114 15.33 -10.75 -7.05
C GLY A 114 15.54 -9.24 -6.92
N ALA A 115 15.60 -8.52 -8.05
CA ALA A 115 15.73 -7.07 -8.07
C ALA A 115 14.53 -6.36 -7.43
N CYS A 116 13.30 -6.81 -7.73
CA CYS A 116 12.09 -6.30 -7.10
C CYS A 116 12.08 -6.51 -5.58
N LEU A 117 12.46 -7.71 -5.11
CA LEU A 117 12.56 -8.01 -3.68
C LEU A 117 13.59 -7.12 -2.98
N LEU A 118 14.75 -6.92 -3.61
CA LEU A 118 15.81 -6.05 -3.08
C LEU A 118 15.31 -4.61 -2.94
N ALA A 119 14.63 -4.07 -3.95
CA ALA A 119 14.08 -2.72 -3.93
C ALA A 119 13.05 -2.52 -2.80
N VAL A 120 12.19 -3.51 -2.56
CA VAL A 120 11.17 -3.48 -1.48
C VAL A 120 11.82 -3.38 -0.09
N VAL A 121 13.01 -3.95 0.10
CA VAL A 121 13.74 -3.89 1.39
C VAL A 121 14.62 -2.63 1.50
N VAL A 122 15.36 -2.31 0.44
CA VAL A 122 16.38 -1.25 0.47
C VAL A 122 15.75 0.14 0.58
N VAL A 123 14.68 0.42 -0.16
CA VAL A 123 14.09 1.76 -0.21
C VAL A 123 13.51 2.20 1.16
N PRO A 124 12.73 1.39 1.89
CA PRO A 124 12.26 1.75 3.22
C PRO A 124 13.40 1.94 4.23
N VAL A 125 14.41 1.06 4.22
CA VAL A 125 15.57 1.15 5.11
C VAL A 125 16.36 2.44 4.84
N TRP A 126 16.63 2.74 3.57
CA TRP A 126 17.32 3.97 3.17
C TRP A 126 16.57 5.24 3.60
N ARG A 127 15.24 5.24 3.46
CA ARG A 127 14.39 6.34 3.94
C ARG A 127 14.40 6.48 5.45
N ALA A 128 14.42 5.37 6.19
CA ALA A 128 14.47 5.39 7.65
C ALA A 128 15.80 5.99 8.16
N VAL A 129 16.91 5.66 7.50
CA VAL A 129 18.26 6.11 7.88
C VAL A 129 18.51 7.60 7.54
N ARG A 130 17.83 8.18 6.55
CA ARG A 130 18.06 9.58 6.12
C ARG A 130 17.30 10.67 6.90
N ARG A 131 16.54 10.31 7.94
CA ARG A 131 15.73 11.26 8.72
C ARG A 131 16.58 11.99 9.78
N ALA A 132 17.34 13.02 9.40
CA ALA A 132 17.91 13.99 10.35
C ALA A 132 18.11 15.39 9.75
N GLY A 133 17.58 16.42 10.43
CA GLY A 133 17.90 17.85 10.23
C GLY A 133 16.68 18.77 10.18
N ALA A 134 16.59 19.74 11.10
CA ALA A 134 15.60 20.82 11.11
C ALA A 134 16.16 22.08 10.42
N GLY A 135 15.32 22.78 9.65
CA GLY A 135 15.66 24.00 8.92
C GLY A 135 14.42 24.89 8.74
N THR A 136 14.61 26.17 8.42
CA THR A 136 13.57 27.21 8.46
C THR A 136 12.54 27.21 7.32
N ASP A 137 12.64 26.28 6.35
CA ASP A 137 11.63 26.03 5.30
C ASP A 137 10.76 24.83 5.67
N ASP A 138 10.15 24.89 6.85
CA ASP A 138 9.29 23.83 7.35
C ASP A 138 8.05 23.65 6.45
N ARG A 139 7.78 22.43 6.00
CA ARG A 139 6.58 22.01 5.27
C ARG A 139 5.91 20.87 6.00
N PHE A 140 4.64 20.63 5.71
CA PHE A 140 3.98 19.44 6.25
C PHE A 140 4.35 18.20 5.43
N GLY A 141 4.89 17.20 6.11
CA GLY A 141 5.03 15.84 5.61
C GLY A 141 3.88 14.97 6.09
N VAL A 142 3.28 14.18 5.19
CA VAL A 142 2.29 13.17 5.56
C VAL A 142 2.84 11.79 5.22
N ASP A 143 3.01 10.96 6.24
CA ASP A 143 3.21 9.53 6.07
C ASP A 143 1.88 8.88 5.69
N TRP A 144 1.68 8.69 4.40
CA TRP A 144 0.45 8.11 3.84
C TRP A 144 0.20 6.67 4.27
N THR A 145 1.24 5.96 4.72
CA THR A 145 1.08 4.60 5.26
C THR A 145 0.50 4.63 6.68
N LEU A 146 0.71 5.74 7.40
CA LEU A 146 0.18 5.97 8.74
C LEU A 146 -1.08 6.83 8.74
N CYS A 147 -1.39 7.59 7.69
CA CYS A 147 -2.54 8.48 7.68
C CYS A 147 -3.87 7.70 7.58
N ASP A 148 -4.74 7.83 8.60
CA ASP A 148 -6.06 7.21 8.59
C ASP A 148 -7.22 8.16 8.22
N GLY A 149 -6.92 9.41 7.85
CA GLY A 149 -7.96 10.36 7.39
C GLY A 149 -8.85 10.90 8.51
N HIS A 150 -8.35 10.99 9.74
CA HIS A 150 -9.10 11.46 10.91
C HIS A 150 -9.60 12.92 10.84
N GLY A 151 -9.12 13.72 9.90
CA GLY A 151 -9.59 15.11 9.73
C GLY A 151 -9.05 16.13 10.74
N LEU A 152 -8.50 15.71 11.88
CA LEU A 152 -8.03 16.61 12.94
C LEU A 152 -6.99 17.64 12.47
N CYS A 153 -6.11 17.25 11.55
CA CYS A 153 -5.12 18.15 10.98
C CYS A 153 -5.75 19.32 10.21
N ALA A 154 -6.77 19.04 9.38
CA ALA A 154 -7.52 20.08 8.67
C ALA A 154 -8.37 20.93 9.61
N GLY A 155 -8.91 20.35 10.69
CA GLY A 155 -9.64 21.11 11.70
C GLY A 155 -8.75 22.08 12.50
N MET A 156 -7.46 21.75 12.67
CA MET A 156 -6.54 22.59 13.45
C MET A 156 -5.77 23.61 12.61
N VAL A 157 -5.48 23.33 11.34
CA VAL A 157 -4.78 24.28 10.44
C VAL A 157 -5.48 24.29 9.07
N PRO A 158 -6.74 24.74 8.99
CA PRO A 158 -7.52 24.75 7.75
C PRO A 158 -6.90 25.62 6.65
N GLU A 159 -6.05 26.57 7.02
CA GLU A 159 -5.33 27.46 6.09
C GLU A 159 -4.31 26.70 5.23
N LEU A 160 -3.79 25.58 5.73
CA LEU A 160 -2.73 24.80 5.07
C LEU A 160 -3.16 23.37 4.72
N ILE A 161 -4.22 22.84 5.34
CA ILE A 161 -4.67 21.46 5.15
C ILE A 161 -6.19 21.43 4.96
N ARG A 162 -6.65 20.85 3.84
CA ARG A 162 -8.08 20.61 3.57
C ARG A 162 -8.38 19.13 3.44
N ILE A 163 -9.59 18.69 3.77
CA ILE A 163 -10.00 17.30 3.55
C ILE A 163 -10.62 17.16 2.17
N GLY A 164 -10.13 16.16 1.44
CA GLY A 164 -10.68 15.78 0.15
C GLY A 164 -11.94 14.92 0.24
N PRO A 165 -12.63 14.73 -0.89
CA PRO A 165 -13.76 13.79 -0.99
C PRO A 165 -13.39 12.35 -0.62
N ASP A 166 -12.10 12.01 -0.70
CA ASP A 166 -11.56 10.70 -0.32
C ASP A 166 -11.28 10.55 1.19
N GLY A 167 -11.53 11.60 1.98
CA GLY A 167 -11.32 11.63 3.42
C GLY A 167 -9.86 11.85 3.84
N TYR A 168 -8.97 12.21 2.92
CA TYR A 168 -7.56 12.44 3.21
C TYR A 168 -7.18 13.93 3.15
N PRO A 169 -6.11 14.33 3.86
CA PRO A 169 -5.64 15.71 3.83
C PRO A 169 -4.95 16.05 2.51
N PHE A 170 -5.44 17.09 1.85
CA PHE A 170 -4.68 17.88 0.89
C PHE A 170 -3.84 18.90 1.65
N VAL A 171 -2.54 18.72 1.60
CA VAL A 171 -1.58 19.51 2.36
C VAL A 171 -0.87 20.49 1.44
N SER A 172 -0.77 21.75 1.87
CA SER A 172 -0.03 22.78 1.15
C SER A 172 1.42 22.37 0.93
N THR A 173 1.89 22.52 -0.30
CA THR A 173 3.30 22.34 -0.65
C THR A 173 4.12 23.60 -0.40
N SER A 174 3.51 24.72 0.00
CA SER A 174 4.22 25.94 0.37
C SER A 174 4.89 25.80 1.75
N PRO A 175 5.99 26.52 2.02
CA PRO A 175 6.53 26.67 3.37
C PRO A 175 5.45 27.11 4.37
N ILE A 176 5.51 26.56 5.58
CA ILE A 176 4.63 26.92 6.69
C ILE A 176 4.99 28.35 7.11
N PRO A 177 4.03 29.30 7.01
CA PRO A 177 4.30 30.67 7.44
C PRO A 177 4.63 30.74 8.94
N PRO A 178 5.52 31.65 9.38
CA PRO A 178 5.93 31.75 10.78
C PRO A 178 4.76 31.89 11.76
N TYR A 179 3.72 32.63 11.36
CA TYR A 179 2.51 32.84 12.18
C TYR A 179 1.65 31.57 12.36
N LEU A 180 1.82 30.56 11.51
CA LEU A 180 1.14 29.26 11.61
C LEU A 180 2.01 28.16 12.23
N ALA A 181 3.30 28.41 12.45
CA ALA A 181 4.26 27.38 12.87
C ALA A 181 3.85 26.66 14.16
N ALA A 182 3.43 27.39 15.20
CA ALA A 182 3.00 26.79 16.48
C ALA A 182 1.76 25.90 16.31
N ARG A 183 0.80 26.33 15.48
CA ARG A 183 -0.43 25.60 15.17
C ARG A 183 -0.16 24.37 14.31
N ALA A 184 0.76 24.49 13.34
CA ALA A 184 1.25 23.40 12.51
C ALA A 184 1.93 22.31 13.34
N GLN A 185 2.83 22.70 14.26
CA GLN A 185 3.45 21.75 15.17
C GLN A 185 2.42 21.10 16.12
N ALA A 186 1.42 21.86 16.59
CA ALA A 186 0.32 21.29 17.37
C ALA A 186 -0.49 20.26 16.57
N ALA A 187 -0.74 20.51 15.28
CA ALA A 187 -1.36 19.57 14.35
C ALA A 187 -0.59 18.28 14.17
N ALA A 188 0.73 18.38 14.00
CA ALA A 188 1.58 17.19 13.95
C ALA A 188 1.51 16.39 15.26
N ARG A 189 1.63 17.05 16.42
CA ARG A 189 1.60 16.39 17.75
C ARG A 189 0.27 15.74 18.09
N ARG A 190 -0.86 16.29 17.62
CA ARG A 190 -2.21 15.74 17.87
C ARG A 190 -2.67 14.76 16.79
N CYS A 191 -1.80 14.40 15.84
CA CYS A 191 -2.12 13.37 14.86
C CYS A 191 -2.26 12.00 15.55
N PRO A 192 -3.45 11.36 15.56
CA PRO A 192 -3.67 10.13 16.32
C PRO A 192 -2.78 8.97 15.88
N THR A 193 -2.38 8.97 14.61
CA THR A 193 -1.56 7.92 14.00
C THR A 193 -0.12 8.35 13.74
N LEU A 194 0.29 9.53 14.23
CA LEU A 194 1.62 10.10 14.03
C LEU A 194 2.03 10.21 12.54
N ALA A 195 1.03 10.32 11.66
CA ALA A 195 1.19 10.42 10.22
C ALA A 195 1.60 11.82 9.76
N LEU A 196 1.16 12.87 10.44
CA LEU A 196 1.49 14.25 10.11
C LEU A 196 2.78 14.68 10.81
N ARG A 197 3.70 15.27 10.06
CA ARG A 197 4.97 15.81 10.54
C ARG A 197 5.22 17.18 9.94
N VAL A 198 6.11 17.94 10.57
CA VAL A 198 6.70 19.15 10.02
C VAL A 198 8.13 18.80 9.61
N GLU A 199 8.47 19.01 8.35
CA GLU A 199 9.73 18.64 7.70
C GLU A 199 10.43 19.91 7.17
N GLY A 200 11.68 20.16 7.55
CA GLY A 200 12.45 21.28 7.02
C GLY A 200 13.02 20.99 5.62
N ILE A 201 12.80 21.87 4.64
CA ILE A 201 13.51 21.80 3.36
C ILE A 201 14.96 22.27 3.55
N ARG A 202 15.91 21.42 3.17
CA ARG A 202 17.30 21.85 3.01
C ARG A 202 17.39 22.74 1.77
N SER A 203 17.63 24.03 1.97
CA SER A 203 18.26 24.86 0.94
C SER A 203 19.62 24.25 0.63
N GLY A 204 19.77 23.68 -0.57
CA GLY A 204 21.02 23.10 -1.03
C GLY A 204 22.08 24.18 -1.13
N ARG A 205 23.21 23.97 -0.45
CA ARG A 205 24.50 24.51 -0.86
C ARG A 205 25.30 23.36 -1.45
#